data_AF-A0A937CYV4-F1
#
_entry.id   AF-A0A937CYV4-F1
#
_cell.length_a   1.000
_cell.length_b   1.000
_cell.length_c   1.000
_cell.angle_alpha   90.00
_cell.angle_beta   90.00
_cell.angle_gamma   90.00
#
_symmetry.space_group_name_H-M   'P 1'
#
loop_
_entity.id
_entity.type
_entity.pdbx_description
1 polymer ?
#
loop_
_entity_poly.entity_id
_entity_poly.type
_entity_poly.pdbx_seq_one_letter_code
_entity_poly.pdbx_strand_id
1 'polypeptide(L)' 'MKCQFCHQDVDNPCHNAEEMQQRAASHVDRCEHALKDHQGVRAGAHRSDIQSGG' A
#
# COMPACT_ATOMS: atom_id res chain seq x y z
N MET A 1 2.05 -14.74 -10.71
CA MET A 1 1.48 -14.67 -12.08
C MET A 1 1.58 -13.24 -12.57
N LYS A 2 1.96 -12.96 -13.82
CA LYS A 2 2.14 -11.56 -14.25
C LYS A 2 0.81 -10.88 -14.61
N CYS A 3 0.45 -9.82 -13.90
CA CYS A 3 -0.71 -8.99 -14.27
C CYS A 3 -0.42 -8.19 -15.54
N GLN A 4 -1.31 -8.26 -16.54
CA GLN A 4 -1.14 -7.56 -17.81
C GLN A 4 -1.34 -6.04 -17.69
N PHE A 5 -2.03 -5.56 -16.66
CA PHE A 5 -2.25 -4.13 -16.43
C PHE A 5 -1.16 -3.51 -15.56
N CYS A 6 -0.79 -4.19 -14.47
CA CYS A 6 0.21 -3.69 -13.53
C CYS A 6 1.64 -4.04 -13.95
N HIS A 7 1.81 -4.94 -14.92
CA HIS A 7 3.09 -5.52 -15.36
C HIS A 7 3.97 -6.08 -14.22
N GLN A 8 3.35 -6.43 -13.09
CA GLN A 8 4.00 -6.98 -11.91
C GLN A 8 3.60 -8.43 -11.69
N ASP A 9 4.47 -9.19 -11.02
CA ASP A 9 4.13 -10.54 -10.59
C ASP A 9 3.27 -10.47 -9.33
N VAL A 10 2.05 -10.98 -9.42
CA VAL A 10 1.04 -10.94 -8.36
C VAL A 10 0.34 -12.30 -8.28
N ASP A 11 -0.14 -12.65 -7.09
CA ASP A 11 -0.91 -13.87 -6.88
C ASP A 11 -2.29 -13.80 -7.56
N ASN A 12 -2.93 -12.64 -7.47
CA ASN A 12 -4.23 -12.37 -8.09
C ASN A 12 -4.09 -11.21 -9.09
N PRO A 13 -3.96 -11.48 -10.40
CA PRO A 13 -3.88 -10.45 -11.44
C PRO A 13 -5.22 -9.75 -11.63
N CYS A 14 -5.19 -8.52 -12.16
CA CYS A 14 -6.43 -7.83 -12.54
C CYS A 14 -6.99 -8.48 -13.80
N HIS A 15 -8.28 -8.84 -13.80
CA HIS A 15 -8.95 -9.47 -14.94
C HIS A 15 -9.52 -8.43 -15.91
N ASN A 16 -9.79 -7.22 -15.43
CA ASN A 16 -10.28 -6.11 -16.23
C ASN A 16 -9.75 -4.75 -15.72
N ALA A 17 -10.03 -3.69 -16.49
CA ALA A 17 -9.58 -2.34 -16.16
C ALA A 17 -10.25 -1.78 -14.89
N GLU A 18 -11.49 -2.17 -14.58
CA GLU A 18 -12.22 -1.71 -13.40
C GLU A 18 -11.58 -2.26 -12.11
N GLU A 19 -11.23 -3.55 -12.07
CA GLU A 19 -10.48 -4.15 -10.95
C GLU A 19 -9.10 -3.48 -10.77
N MET A 20 -8.43 -3.14 -11.87
CA MET A 20 -7.17 -2.41 -11.80
C MET A 20 -7.36 -1.02 -11.19
N GLN A 21 -8.40 -0.31 -11.60
CA GLN A 21 -8.74 1.01 -11.05
C GLN A 21 -9.11 0.93 -9.56
N GLN A 22 -9.92 -0.05 -9.16
CA GLN A 22 -10.28 -0.26 -7.76
C GLN A 22 -9.06 -0.59 -6.91
N ARG A 23 -8.18 -1.48 -7.39
CA ARG A 23 -6.94 -1.83 -6.68
C ARG A 23 -6.01 -0.63 -6.55
N ALA A 24 -5.88 0.18 -7.61
CA ALA A 24 -5.10 1.41 -7.57
C ALA A 24 -5.70 2.44 -6.60
N ALA A 25 -7.01 2.66 -6.63
CA ALA A 25 -7.71 3.58 -5.72
C ALA A 25 -7.57 3.14 -4.26
N SER A 26 -7.75 1.85 -3.97
CA SER A 26 -7.55 1.29 -2.63
C SER A 26 -6.09 1.41 -2.17
N HIS A 27 -5.13 1.23 -3.08
CA HIS A 27 -3.72 1.44 -2.76
C HIS A 27 -3.41 2.89 -2.44
N VAL A 28 -3.91 3.84 -3.24
CA VAL A 28 -3.75 5.28 -3.02
C VAL A 28 -4.36 5.68 -1.67
N ASP A 29 -5.60 5.27 -1.38
CA ASP A 29 -6.24 5.56 -0.09
C ASP A 29 -5.42 5.04 1.10
N ARG A 30 -4.93 3.80 1.02
CA ARG A 30 -4.07 3.21 2.06
C ARG A 30 -2.76 3.97 2.21
N CYS A 31 -2.14 4.37 1.11
CA CYS A 31 -0.91 5.16 1.13
C CYS A 31 -1.14 6.57 1.67
N GLU A 32 -2.25 7.22 1.32
CA GLU A 32 -2.62 8.52 1.85
C GLU A 32 -2.95 8.45 3.34
N HIS A 33 -3.68 7.43 3.78
CA HIS A 33 -3.94 7.20 5.20
C HIS A 33 -2.65 6.93 5.97
N ALA A 34 -1.77 6.05 5.48
CA ALA A 34 -0.47 5.77 6.10
C ALA A 34 0.43 7.02 6.11
N LEU A 35 0.38 7.83 5.06
CA LEU A 35 1.14 9.08 4.99
C LEU A 35 0.59 10.12 5.97
N LYS A 36 -0.73 10.25 6.09
CA LYS A 36 -1.38 11.13 7.09
C LYS A 36 -1.11 10.66 8.50
N ASP A 37 -1.16 9.36 8.76
CA ASP A 37 -0.79 8.77 10.04
C ASP A 37 0.68 9.08 10.34
N HIS A 38 1.60 8.83 9.41
CA HIS A 38 3.02 9.15 9.58
C HIS A 38 3.29 10.67 9.74
N GLN A 39 2.52 11.54 9.06
CA GLN A 39 2.63 13.00 9.23
C GLN A 39 2.03 13.48 10.56
N GLY A 40 0.93 12.89 11.02
CA GLY A 40 0.35 13.12 12.35
C GLY A 40 1.26 12.61 13.47
N VAL A 41 1.93 11.49 13.24
CA VAL A 41 2.97 10.90 14.09
C VAL A 41 4.23 11.77 14.11
N ARG A 42 4.58 12.48 13.03
CA ARG A 42 5.68 13.46 13.05
C ARG A 42 5.42 14.70 13.93
N ALA A 43 4.17 14.98 14.29
CA ALA A 43 3.83 16.00 15.28
C ALA A 43 3.83 15.45 16.73
N GLY A 44 4.03 14.14 16.97
CA GLY A 44 3.87 13.59 18.32
C GLY A 44 4.49 12.24 18.70
N ALA A 45 5.10 11.44 17.83
CA ALA A 45 5.63 10.13 18.24
C ALA A 45 6.76 9.61 17.34
N HIS A 46 7.99 9.86 17.77
CA HIS A 46 9.07 8.92 17.56
C HIS A 46 8.79 7.65 18.39
N ARG A 47 8.26 6.58 17.77
CA ARG A 47 8.16 5.18 18.25
C ARG A 47 7.20 4.45 17.30
N SER A 48 7.49 3.32 16.66
CA SER A 48 8.39 2.23 16.98
C SER A 48 8.61 1.41 15.71
N ASP A 49 9.85 1.12 15.35
CA ASP A 49 10.20 -0.09 14.59
C ASP A 49 11.68 -0.41 14.86
N ILE A 50 11.99 -0.60 16.15
CA ILE A 50 13.10 -1.45 16.57
C ILE A 50 12.48 -2.51 17.45
N GLN A 51 12.23 -3.69 16.90
CA GLN A 51 12.41 -4.95 17.63
C GLN A 51 12.76 -6.05 16.63
N SER A 52 14.03 -6.00 16.22
CA SER A 52 14.78 -7.17 15.81
C SER A 52 15.28 -7.89 17.07
N GLY A 53 15.16 -9.22 17.10
CA GLY A 53 16.01 -10.09 17.94
C GLY A 53 15.31 -10.77 19.13
N GLY A 54 15.43 -12.10 19.17
CA GLY A 54 15.12 -12.95 20.33
C GLY A 54 14.60 -14.32 19.96
#